data_AF-A0A1B6BCA4-F1
#
_entry.id   AF-A0A1B6BCA4-F1
#
_cell.length_a   1.000
_cell.length_b   1.000
_cell.length_c   1.000
_cell.angle_alpha   90.00
_cell.angle_beta   90.00
_cell.angle_gamma   90.00
#
_symmetry.space_group_name_H-M   'P 1'
#
loop_
_entity.id
_entity.type
_entity.pdbx_description
1 polymer ?
#
loop_
_entity_poly.entity_id
_entity_poly.type
_entity_poly.pdbx_seq_one_letter_code
_entity_poly.pdbx_strand_id
1 'polypeptide(L)'
;MRKVNKSIDTRKLVLISVLVAQGMVLGYIEKMLPIPFIVPGAKLGLANIVTLTAVYFLNFRASAAVVLLRVLLTAVTFGSISSFLYSLSGGVLSLMAMAGLLKVFKNEMSLISVSIIGSISHNVGQLMVAALIIHNVLILTYLPFLLIVAVPTGIFVGLVAKALIQYLEKTNFIR
;
A
#
# COMPACT_ATOMS: atom_id res chain seq x y z
N MET A 1 -2.13 -39.98 -16.14
CA MET A 1 -1.60 -38.61 -16.01
C MET A 1 -2.17 -37.97 -14.76
N ARG A 2 -1.41 -37.90 -13.65
CA ARG A 2 -1.84 -37.24 -12.41
C ARG A 2 -1.51 -35.73 -12.50
N LYS A 3 -2.52 -34.91 -12.75
CA LYS A 3 -2.48 -33.46 -12.49
C LYS A 3 -3.74 -33.10 -11.71
N VAL A 4 -3.71 -33.25 -10.40
CA VAL A 4 -4.79 -32.76 -9.53
C VAL A 4 -4.17 -31.94 -8.39
N ASN A 5 -4.46 -30.64 -8.48
CA ASN A 5 -4.47 -29.59 -7.46
C ASN A 5 -3.24 -29.34 -6.59
N LYS A 6 -2.58 -28.21 -6.88
CA LYS A 6 -1.85 -27.44 -5.88
C LYS A 6 -2.91 -26.83 -4.95
N SER A 7 -3.26 -27.55 -3.87
CA SER A 7 -4.24 -27.09 -2.88
C SER A 7 -3.89 -25.67 -2.42
N ILE A 8 -4.85 -24.76 -2.53
CA ILE A 8 -4.73 -23.42 -1.95
C ILE A 8 -4.51 -23.63 -0.45
N ASP A 9 -3.40 -23.14 0.08
CA ASP A 9 -3.14 -23.18 1.52
C ASP A 9 -4.16 -22.27 2.22
N THR A 10 -5.10 -22.89 2.94
CA THR A 10 -6.17 -22.20 3.66
C THR A 10 -5.60 -21.15 4.61
N ARG A 11 -4.46 -21.42 5.25
CA ARG A 11 -3.80 -20.47 6.16
C ARG A 11 -3.37 -19.22 5.41
N LYS A 12 -2.77 -19.39 4.21
CA LYS A 12 -2.38 -18.28 3.35
C LYS A 12 -3.57 -17.47 2.86
N LEU A 13 -4.69 -18.13 2.52
CA LEU A 13 -5.91 -17.44 2.10
C LEU A 13 -6.51 -16.61 3.25
N VAL A 14 -6.56 -17.17 4.46
CA VAL A 14 -7.00 -16.45 5.68
C VAL A 14 -6.10 -15.25 5.94
N LEU A 15 -4.77 -15.41 5.85
CA LEU A 15 -3.83 -14.30 6.05
C LEU A 15 -4.02 -13.17 5.04
N ILE A 16 -4.18 -13.49 3.75
CA ILE A 16 -4.51 -12.50 2.71
C ILE A 16 -5.81 -11.78 3.05
N SER A 17 -6.84 -12.51 3.47
CA SER A 17 -8.16 -11.96 3.80
C SER A 17 -8.09 -11.01 5.01
N VAL A 18 -7.35 -11.38 6.05
CA VAL A 18 -7.13 -10.54 7.24
C VAL A 18 -6.37 -9.26 6.88
N LEU A 19 -5.32 -9.37 6.06
CA LEU A 19 -4.57 -8.19 5.60
C LEU A 19 -5.46 -7.27 4.75
N VAL A 20 -6.26 -7.81 3.84
CA VAL A 20 -7.23 -7.03 3.06
C VAL A 20 -8.20 -6.29 3.97
N ALA A 21 -8.81 -6.99 4.94
CA ALA A 21 -9.74 -6.40 5.90
C ALA A 21 -9.09 -5.28 6.74
N GLN A 22 -7.89 -5.52 7.29
CA GLN A 22 -7.13 -4.49 8.01
C GLN A 22 -6.83 -3.29 7.12
N GLY A 23 -6.43 -3.52 5.87
CA GLY A 23 -6.13 -2.46 4.92
C GLY A 23 -7.36 -1.60 4.60
N MET A 24 -8.55 -2.20 4.51
CA MET A 24 -9.81 -1.49 4.34
C MET A 24 -10.13 -0.64 5.57
N VAL A 25 -10.04 -1.21 6.76
CA VAL A 25 -10.34 -0.51 8.02
C VAL A 25 -9.40 0.67 8.23
N LEU A 26 -8.09 0.47 8.05
CA LEU A 26 -7.09 1.52 8.18
C LEU A 26 -7.29 2.63 7.13
N GLY A 27 -7.60 2.25 5.88
CA GLY A 27 -7.91 3.22 4.82
C GLY A 27 -9.21 4.00 5.09
N TYR A 28 -10.19 3.37 5.72
CA TYR A 28 -11.42 4.04 6.13
C TYR A 28 -11.20 5.00 7.30
N ILE A 29 -10.49 4.56 8.35
CA ILE A 29 -10.10 5.41 9.49
C ILE A 29 -9.32 6.63 9.01
N GLU A 30 -8.37 6.45 8.09
CA GLU A 30 -7.62 7.57 7.51
C GLU A 30 -8.52 8.63 6.88
N LYS A 31 -9.60 8.22 6.19
CA LYS A 31 -10.57 9.17 5.61
C LYS A 31 -11.38 9.92 6.66
N MET A 32 -11.58 9.34 7.84
CA MET A 32 -12.33 9.96 8.93
C MET A 32 -11.49 10.96 9.74
N LEU A 33 -10.17 10.84 9.70
CA LEU A 33 -9.28 11.75 10.42
C LEU A 33 -9.30 13.13 9.74
N PRO A 34 -9.70 14.20 10.44
CA PRO A 34 -9.67 15.56 9.91
C PRO A 34 -8.22 16.08 9.95
N ILE A 35 -7.38 15.58 9.05
CA ILE A 35 -5.98 15.99 8.97
C ILE A 35 -5.91 17.22 8.07
N PRO A 36 -5.39 18.37 8.56
CA PRO A 36 -5.31 19.60 7.79
C PRO A 36 -4.14 19.52 6.78
N PHE A 37 -4.22 18.58 5.86
CA PHE A 37 -3.29 18.55 4.74
C PHE A 37 -3.61 19.74 3.82
N ILE A 38 -2.62 20.63 3.68
CA ILE A 38 -2.70 21.82 2.81
C ILE A 38 -2.78 21.41 1.32
N VAL A 39 -2.38 20.19 0.99
CA VAL A 39 -2.26 19.70 -0.38
C VAL A 39 -3.37 18.70 -0.71
N PRO A 40 -4.17 18.94 -1.77
CA PRO A 40 -5.17 18.00 -2.25
C PRO A 40 -4.55 16.63 -2.56
N GLY A 41 -5.10 15.57 -1.97
CA GLY A 41 -4.65 14.19 -2.19
C GLY A 41 -3.55 13.70 -1.25
N ALA A 42 -3.02 14.54 -0.35
CA ALA A 42 -2.12 14.09 0.71
C ALA A 42 -2.87 13.22 1.74
N LYS A 43 -2.22 12.15 2.18
CA LYS A 43 -2.74 11.15 3.12
C LYS A 43 -1.62 10.68 4.04
N LEU A 44 -1.95 10.09 5.18
CA LEU A 44 -0.96 9.50 6.08
C LEU A 44 -0.31 8.23 5.50
N GLY A 45 -1.00 7.52 4.62
CA GLY A 45 -0.59 6.22 4.12
C GLY A 45 -0.88 5.07 5.08
N LEU A 46 -1.91 5.15 5.94
CA LEU A 46 -2.21 4.07 6.91
C LEU A 46 -2.45 2.72 6.21
N ALA A 47 -3.15 2.73 5.07
CA ALA A 47 -3.35 1.54 4.26
C ALA A 47 -2.03 0.96 3.71
N ASN A 48 -0.98 1.78 3.52
CA ASN A 48 0.33 1.31 3.06
C ASN A 48 1.11 0.51 4.11
N ILE A 49 0.77 0.60 5.39
CA ILE A 49 1.31 -0.30 6.43
C ILE A 49 1.03 -1.75 6.02
N VAL A 50 -0.21 -2.04 5.63
CA VAL A 50 -0.63 -3.37 5.17
C VAL A 50 0.05 -3.76 3.86
N THR A 51 0.22 -2.82 2.93
CA THR A 51 0.98 -3.08 1.69
C THR A 51 2.41 -3.53 2.02
N LEU A 52 3.11 -2.81 2.88
CA LEU A 52 4.49 -3.12 3.25
C LEU A 52 4.58 -4.45 4.00
N THR A 53 3.68 -4.70 4.97
CA THR A 53 3.58 -5.98 5.68
C THR A 53 3.31 -7.14 4.72
N ALA A 54 2.42 -6.95 3.74
CA ALA A 54 2.14 -7.95 2.72
C ALA A 54 3.33 -8.21 1.79
N VAL A 55 4.09 -7.18 1.42
CA VAL A 55 5.31 -7.35 0.60
C VAL A 55 6.41 -8.05 1.40
N TYR A 56 6.47 -7.85 2.72
CA TYR A 56 7.45 -8.51 3.59
C TYR A 56 7.17 -10.01 3.79
N PHE A 57 5.93 -10.39 4.13
CA PHE A 57 5.57 -11.77 4.46
C PHE A 57 5.10 -12.62 3.29
N LEU A 58 4.56 -12.00 2.24
CA LEU A 58 3.96 -12.72 1.11
C LEU A 58 4.81 -12.57 -0.16
N ASN A 59 4.61 -13.50 -1.09
CA ASN A 59 5.18 -13.36 -2.42
C ASN A 59 4.43 -12.29 -3.23
N PHE A 60 5.11 -11.68 -4.21
CA PHE A 60 4.57 -10.59 -5.04
C PHE A 60 3.13 -10.80 -5.52
N ARG A 61 2.77 -12.00 -5.98
CA ARG A 61 1.41 -12.32 -6.45
C ARG A 61 0.36 -12.19 -5.34
N ALA A 62 0.67 -12.64 -4.13
CA ALA A 62 -0.25 -12.54 -2.99
C ALA A 62 -0.30 -11.11 -2.45
N SER A 63 0.83 -10.40 -2.40
CA SER A 63 0.85 -8.97 -2.02
C SER A 63 0.06 -8.12 -3.01
N ALA A 64 0.15 -8.42 -4.32
CA ALA A 64 -0.66 -7.79 -5.36
C ALA A 64 -2.16 -8.07 -5.14
N ALA A 65 -2.53 -9.31 -4.80
CA ALA A 65 -3.91 -9.65 -4.47
C ALA A 65 -4.41 -8.83 -3.26
N VAL A 66 -3.60 -8.67 -2.21
CA VAL A 66 -3.96 -7.83 -1.05
C VAL A 66 -4.25 -6.39 -1.48
N VAL A 67 -3.35 -5.78 -2.26
CA VAL A 67 -3.53 -4.39 -2.72
C VAL A 67 -4.76 -4.24 -3.61
N LEU A 68 -4.91 -5.11 -4.61
CA LEU A 68 -6.02 -5.03 -5.57
C LEU A 68 -7.37 -5.25 -4.89
N LEU A 69 -7.50 -6.30 -4.07
CA LEU A 69 -8.73 -6.60 -3.35
C LEU A 69 -9.07 -5.48 -2.36
N ARG A 70 -8.09 -4.99 -1.59
CA ARG A 70 -8.31 -3.88 -0.67
C ARG A 70 -8.82 -2.65 -1.40
N VAL A 71 -8.17 -2.25 -2.51
CA VAL A 71 -8.55 -1.05 -3.27
C VAL A 71 -9.95 -1.21 -3.85
N LEU A 72 -10.25 -2.37 -4.46
CA LEU A 72 -11.55 -2.66 -5.04
C LEU A 72 -12.65 -2.64 -3.97
N LEU A 73 -12.47 -3.39 -2.87
CA LEU A 73 -13.48 -3.48 -1.82
C LEU A 73 -13.66 -2.15 -1.08
N THR A 74 -12.58 -1.40 -0.83
CA THR A 74 -12.67 -0.05 -0.24
C THR A 74 -13.42 0.90 -1.15
N ALA A 75 -13.23 0.81 -2.47
CA ALA A 75 -13.94 1.64 -3.43
C ALA A 75 -15.42 1.32 -3.50
N VAL A 76 -15.76 0.03 -3.55
CA VAL A 76 -17.16 -0.44 -3.59
C VAL A 76 -17.91 -0.06 -2.30
N THR A 77 -17.22 -0.10 -1.15
CA THR A 77 -17.87 0.11 0.15
C THR A 77 -17.89 1.58 0.57
N PHE A 78 -16.81 2.33 0.32
CA PHE A 78 -16.57 3.65 0.91
C PHE A 78 -16.09 4.71 -0.09
N GLY A 79 -16.09 4.41 -1.38
CA GLY A 79 -15.37 5.21 -2.38
C GLY A 79 -16.21 5.67 -3.57
N SER A 80 -15.52 6.36 -4.46
CA SER A 80 -16.00 6.78 -5.78
C SER A 80 -15.08 6.20 -6.85
N ILE A 81 -15.51 6.25 -8.12
CA ILE A 81 -14.69 5.78 -9.25
C ILE A 81 -13.34 6.50 -9.34
N SER A 82 -13.31 7.82 -9.08
CA SER A 82 -12.06 8.60 -9.08
C SER A 82 -11.14 8.16 -7.94
N SER A 83 -11.70 7.99 -6.74
CA SER A 83 -10.92 7.51 -5.57
C SER A 83 -10.36 6.11 -5.79
N PHE A 84 -11.10 5.24 -6.48
CA PHE A 84 -10.65 3.92 -6.88
C PHE A 84 -9.44 4.01 -7.82
N LEU A 85 -9.56 4.78 -8.91
CA LEU A 85 -8.49 4.89 -9.91
C LEU A 85 -7.21 5.49 -9.31
N TYR A 86 -7.35 6.50 -8.46
CA TYR A 86 -6.25 7.11 -7.70
C TYR A 86 -5.54 6.12 -6.78
N SER A 87 -6.31 5.36 -5.99
CA SER A 87 -5.75 4.39 -5.05
C SER A 87 -5.19 3.16 -5.75
N LEU A 88 -5.76 2.78 -6.91
CA LEU A 88 -5.29 1.67 -7.72
C LEU A 88 -3.94 2.01 -8.36
N SER A 89 -3.83 3.15 -9.02
CA SER A 89 -2.59 3.55 -9.68
C SER A 89 -1.46 3.77 -8.68
N GLY A 90 -1.73 4.51 -7.60
CA GLY A 90 -0.77 4.71 -6.52
C GLY A 90 -0.41 3.39 -5.83
N GLY A 91 -1.41 2.54 -5.54
CA GLY A 91 -1.21 1.26 -4.87
C GLY A 91 -0.36 0.28 -5.68
N VAL A 92 -0.60 0.18 -6.99
CA VAL A 92 0.17 -0.69 -7.89
C VAL A 92 1.59 -0.17 -8.06
N LEU A 93 1.79 1.14 -8.30
CA LEU A 93 3.13 1.71 -8.45
C LEU A 93 3.96 1.53 -7.17
N SER A 94 3.33 1.75 -6.02
CA SER A 94 3.92 1.57 -4.69
C SER A 94 4.32 0.12 -4.43
N LEU A 95 3.44 -0.85 -4.75
CA LEU A 95 3.73 -2.27 -4.65
C LEU A 95 4.93 -2.66 -5.52
N MET A 96 4.96 -2.20 -6.78
CA MET A 96 6.05 -2.49 -7.70
C MET A 96 7.38 -1.93 -7.21
N ALA A 97 7.39 -0.70 -6.71
CA ALA A 97 8.58 -0.06 -6.17
C ALA A 97 9.10 -0.80 -4.92
N MET A 98 8.23 -1.11 -3.96
CA MET A 98 8.63 -1.82 -2.73
C MET A 98 9.15 -3.23 -3.03
N ALA A 99 8.41 -4.00 -3.83
CA ALA A 99 8.80 -5.37 -4.18
C ALA A 99 10.08 -5.40 -5.02
N GLY A 100 10.25 -4.42 -5.93
CA GLY A 100 11.46 -4.24 -6.72
C GLY A 100 12.67 -3.97 -5.84
N LEU A 101 12.56 -3.03 -4.89
CA LEU A 101 13.65 -2.69 -3.97
C LEU A 101 14.08 -3.88 -3.10
N LEU A 102 13.12 -4.56 -2.47
CA LEU A 102 13.45 -5.73 -1.65
C LEU A 102 14.12 -6.85 -2.45
N LYS A 103 13.71 -7.03 -3.70
CA LYS A 103 14.32 -8.02 -4.60
C LYS A 103 15.74 -7.63 -5.03
N VAL A 104 15.97 -6.37 -5.40
CA VAL A 104 17.28 -5.88 -5.88
C VAL A 104 18.30 -5.88 -4.74
N PHE A 105 17.89 -5.41 -3.56
CA PHE A 105 18.78 -5.27 -2.40
C PHE A 105 18.77 -6.49 -1.48
N LYS A 106 18.21 -7.63 -1.91
CA LYS A 106 18.19 -8.91 -1.18
C LYS A 106 17.76 -8.76 0.30
N ASN A 107 16.78 -7.91 0.59
CA ASN A 107 16.30 -7.57 1.93
C ASN A 107 17.31 -6.88 2.87
N GLU A 108 18.43 -6.34 2.38
CA GLU A 108 19.37 -5.54 3.18
C GLU A 108 18.89 -4.10 3.41
N MET A 109 17.91 -3.65 2.62
CA MET A 109 17.30 -2.34 2.82
C MET A 109 16.44 -2.30 4.09
N SER A 110 16.54 -1.20 4.83
CA SER A 110 15.64 -0.88 5.93
C SER A 110 14.18 -0.80 5.44
N LEU A 111 13.26 -1.41 6.20
CA LEU A 111 11.81 -1.28 6.00
C LEU A 111 11.35 0.18 5.91
N ILE A 112 12.05 1.09 6.61
CA ILE A 112 11.75 2.52 6.59
C ILE A 112 12.05 3.11 5.21
N SER A 113 13.20 2.80 4.61
CA SER A 113 13.58 3.27 3.29
C SER A 113 12.65 2.73 2.20
N VAL A 114 12.29 1.44 2.29
CA VAL A 114 11.33 0.80 1.38
C VAL A 114 9.97 1.49 1.48
N SER A 115 9.52 1.82 2.69
CA SER A 115 8.27 2.55 2.93
C SER A 115 8.31 3.96 2.35
N ILE A 116 9.39 4.73 2.53
CA ILE A 116 9.54 6.08 1.96
C ILE A 116 9.41 6.04 0.44
N ILE A 117 10.14 5.14 -0.24
CA ILE A 117 10.04 5.00 -1.69
C ILE A 117 8.64 4.53 -2.09
N GLY A 118 8.06 3.60 -1.33
CA GLY A 118 6.68 3.18 -1.50
C GLY A 118 5.67 4.33 -1.45
N SER A 119 5.79 5.24 -0.48
CA SER A 119 4.93 6.42 -0.33
C SER A 119 5.12 7.43 -1.46
N ILE A 120 6.38 7.68 -1.86
CA ILE A 120 6.70 8.54 -3.01
C ILE A 120 6.06 7.98 -4.28
N SER A 121 6.30 6.70 -4.58
CA SER A 121 5.72 6.00 -5.73
C SER A 121 4.18 6.01 -5.69
N HIS A 122 3.58 5.87 -4.51
CA HIS A 122 2.13 5.95 -4.37
C HIS A 122 1.60 7.32 -4.80
N ASN A 123 2.19 8.40 -4.29
CA ASN A 123 1.78 9.76 -4.59
C ASN A 123 1.97 10.10 -6.07
N VAL A 124 3.08 9.66 -6.67
CA VAL A 124 3.32 9.81 -8.11
C VAL A 124 2.22 9.12 -8.93
N GLY A 125 1.95 7.84 -8.67
CA GLY A 125 0.95 7.07 -9.40
C GLY A 125 -0.47 7.65 -9.25
N GLN A 126 -0.83 8.07 -8.04
CA GLN A 126 -2.10 8.73 -7.76
C GLN A 126 -2.24 10.04 -8.56
N LEU A 127 -1.22 10.90 -8.50
CA LEU A 127 -1.29 12.23 -9.11
C LEU A 127 -1.26 12.20 -10.64
N MET A 128 -0.52 11.24 -11.23
CA MET A 128 -0.52 11.03 -12.68
C MET A 128 -1.93 10.71 -13.19
N VAL A 129 -2.66 9.81 -12.51
CA VAL A 129 -4.03 9.48 -12.90
C VAL A 129 -5.00 10.62 -12.59
N ALA A 130 -4.78 11.37 -11.51
CA ALA A 130 -5.55 12.58 -11.23
C ALA A 130 -5.43 13.62 -12.35
N ALA A 131 -4.22 13.89 -12.84
CA ALA A 131 -3.99 14.81 -13.95
C ALA A 131 -4.69 14.36 -15.25
N LEU A 132 -4.71 13.04 -15.51
CA LEU A 132 -5.41 12.46 -16.67
C LEU A 132 -6.93 12.58 -16.58
N ILE A 133 -7.52 12.24 -15.42
CA ILE A 133 -8.98 12.26 -15.22
C ILE A 133 -9.51 13.70 -15.22
N ILE A 134 -8.79 14.63 -14.61
CA ILE A 134 -9.20 16.03 -14.52
C ILE A 134 -8.82 16.81 -15.80
N HIS A 135 -8.10 16.18 -16.73
CA HIS A 135 -7.56 16.82 -17.94
C HIS A 135 -6.76 18.09 -17.65
N ASN A 136 -6.06 18.13 -16.51
CA ASN A 136 -5.32 19.30 -16.06
C ASN A 136 -3.93 18.89 -15.54
N VAL A 137 -2.92 19.15 -16.37
CA VAL A 137 -1.51 18.85 -16.06
C VAL A 137 -0.98 19.74 -14.93
N LEU A 138 -1.58 20.91 -14.67
CA LEU A 138 -1.16 21.78 -13.57
C LEU A 138 -1.28 21.08 -12.21
N ILE A 139 -2.11 20.04 -12.07
CA ILE A 139 -2.20 19.25 -10.84
C ILE A 139 -0.85 18.60 -10.48
N LEU A 140 0.02 18.35 -11.44
CA LEU A 140 1.38 17.84 -11.17
C LEU A 140 2.26 18.86 -10.41
N THR A 141 1.89 20.14 -10.37
CA THR A 141 2.58 21.13 -9.51
C THR A 141 2.40 20.86 -8.01
N TYR A 142 1.42 20.03 -7.61
CA TYR A 142 1.31 19.53 -6.24
C TYR A 142 2.34 18.45 -5.90
N LEU A 143 3.00 17.85 -6.90
CA LEU A 143 3.92 16.72 -6.69
C LEU A 143 5.07 17.06 -5.73
N PRO A 144 5.80 18.18 -5.85
CA PRO A 144 6.88 18.53 -4.92
C PRO A 144 6.41 18.58 -3.47
N PHE A 145 5.23 19.16 -3.23
CA PHE A 145 4.65 19.22 -1.89
C PHE A 145 4.22 17.84 -1.38
N LEU A 146 3.62 17.01 -2.25
CA LEU A 146 3.28 15.63 -1.94
C LEU A 146 4.51 14.78 -1.63
N LEU A 147 5.66 15.04 -2.28
CA LEU A 147 6.92 14.35 -2.00
C LEU A 147 7.50 14.76 -0.64
N ILE A 148 7.42 16.05 -0.29
CA ILE A 148 7.82 16.54 1.05
C ILE A 148 6.99 15.86 2.13
N VAL A 149 5.67 15.69 1.91
CA VAL A 149 4.78 14.98 2.84
C VAL A 149 5.00 13.46 2.82
N ALA A 150 5.38 12.89 1.67
CA ALA A 150 5.62 11.44 1.51
C ALA A 150 6.77 10.93 2.38
N VAL A 151 7.78 11.76 2.67
CA VAL A 151 8.92 11.39 3.50
C VAL A 151 8.53 11.14 4.97
N PRO A 152 7.96 12.11 5.73
CA PRO A 152 7.58 11.89 7.11
C PRO A 152 6.48 10.83 7.25
N THR A 153 5.49 10.81 6.33
CA THR A 153 4.47 9.76 6.32
C THR A 153 5.06 8.40 6.01
N GLY A 154 5.98 8.30 5.06
CA GLY A 154 6.72 7.08 4.74
C GLY A 154 7.58 6.57 5.90
N ILE A 155 8.23 7.48 6.65
CA ILE A 155 8.96 7.13 7.87
C ILE A 155 8.00 6.57 8.91
N PHE A 156 6.88 7.26 9.17
CA PHE A 156 5.87 6.82 10.12
C PHE A 156 5.32 5.43 9.77
N VAL A 157 4.89 5.24 8.52
CA VAL A 157 4.39 3.95 8.01
C VAL A 157 5.46 2.86 8.15
N GLY A 158 6.72 3.18 7.84
CA GLY A 158 7.83 2.24 7.92
C GLY A 158 8.16 1.81 9.36
N LEU A 159 8.10 2.75 10.31
CA LEU A 159 8.28 2.47 11.73
C LEU A 159 7.16 1.59 12.29
N VAL A 160 5.90 1.94 11.99
CA VAL A 160 4.74 1.17 12.45
C VAL A 160 4.75 -0.23 11.85
N ALA A 161 5.00 -0.36 10.55
CA ALA A 161 5.11 -1.65 9.88
C ALA A 161 6.27 -2.49 10.43
N LYS A 162 7.42 -1.88 10.71
CA LYS A 162 8.56 -2.57 11.34
C LYS A 162 8.19 -3.12 12.73
N ALA A 163 7.54 -2.32 13.57
CA ALA A 163 7.09 -2.76 14.89
C ALA A 163 6.07 -3.91 14.77
N LEU A 164 5.12 -3.80 13.84
CA LEU A 164 4.13 -4.84 13.56
C LEU A 164 4.79 -6.15 13.10
N ILE A 165 5.72 -6.08 12.14
CA ILE A 165 6.45 -7.24 11.61
C ILE A 165 7.22 -7.94 12.74
N GLN A 166 7.98 -7.18 13.55
CA GLN A 166 8.74 -7.75 14.67
C GLN A 166 7.84 -8.45 15.70
N TYR A 167 6.64 -7.94 15.94
CA TYR A 167 5.67 -8.58 16.83
C TYR A 167 5.11 -9.87 16.24
N LEU A 168 4.79 -9.86 14.94
CA LEU A 168 4.28 -11.03 14.22
C LEU A 168 5.30 -12.17 14.11
N GLU A 169 6.58 -11.84 13.94
CA GLU A 169 7.66 -12.82 13.93
C GLU A 169 7.84 -13.50 15.29
N LYS A 170 7.77 -12.74 16.38
CA LYS A 170 7.87 -13.28 17.75
C LYS A 170 6.75 -14.23 18.11
N THR A 171 5.57 -14.06 17.51
CA THR A 171 4.38 -14.87 17.80
C THR A 171 4.24 -16.10 16.91
N ASN A 172 5.21 -16.38 16.01
CA ASN A 172 5.18 -17.49 15.03
C ASN A 172 3.87 -17.56 14.19
N PHE A 173 3.10 -16.47 14.15
CA PHE A 173 1.75 -16.47 13.56
C PHE A 173 1.79 -16.74 12.04
N ILE A 174 2.90 -16.41 11.39
CA ILE A 174 3.06 -16.45 9.92
C ILE A 174 4.08 -17.51 9.47
N ARG A 175 4.75 -18.22 10.40
CA ARG A 175 5.72 -19.29 10.08
C ARG A 175 5.07 -20.67 9.99
#